data_AF-A0A090BVP7-F1
#
_entry.id   AF-A0A090BVP7-F1
#
_cell.length_a   1.000
_cell.length_b   1.000
_cell.length_c   1.000
_cell.angle_alpha   90.00
_cell.angle_beta   90.00
_cell.angle_gamma   90.00
#
_symmetry.space_group_name_H-M   'P 1'
#
loop_
_entity.id
_entity.type
_entity.pdbx_description
1 polymer ?
#
loop_
_entity_poly.entity_id
_entity_poly.type
_entity_poly.pdbx_seq_one_letter_code
_entity_poly.pdbx_strand_id
1 'polypeptide(L)'
;MVHDAIAYAPYTCLYKLQDTGYLESIERWLPKVKLGLCLWEGAYENQTTTWLRWCDQDKQLLLTGAERTAQAKQRAVQAEQRAERLAAYLRSQGIDPENIL
;
A
#
# COMPACT_ATOMS: atom_id res chain seq x y z
N MET A 1 44.76 11.01 0.96
CA MET A 1 44.15 9.66 0.97
C MET A 1 42.73 9.80 1.46
N VAL A 2 41.76 9.86 0.55
CA VAL A 2 40.33 9.78 0.89
C VAL A 2 39.83 8.44 0.41
N HIS A 3 39.89 7.45 1.28
CA HIS A 3 39.11 6.23 1.14
C HIS A 3 37.77 6.50 1.83
N ASP A 4 36.85 7.15 1.12
CA ASP A 4 35.44 7.02 1.48
C ASP A 4 34.85 5.96 0.56
N ALA A 5 34.79 4.75 1.11
CA ALA A 5 34.00 3.66 0.59
C ALA A 5 32.53 4.07 0.72
N ILE A 6 32.05 4.89 -0.23
CA ILE A 6 30.61 5.12 -0.37
C ILE A 6 30.00 3.78 -0.76
N ALA A 7 29.29 3.23 0.21
CA ALA A 7 28.46 2.05 0.13
C ALA A 7 27.80 1.88 -1.24
N TYR A 8 27.94 0.69 -1.81
CA TYR A 8 27.10 0.18 -2.88
C TYR A 8 25.63 0.25 -2.42
N ALA A 9 24.91 1.29 -2.82
CA ALA A 9 23.46 1.41 -2.71
C ALA A 9 22.90 1.55 -4.13
N PRO A 10 21.88 0.76 -4.53
CA PRO A 10 21.46 0.65 -5.92
C PRO A 10 20.73 1.94 -6.32
N TYR A 11 21.39 2.81 -7.08
CA TYR A 11 20.79 4.03 -7.59
C TYR A 11 19.66 3.66 -8.56
N THR A 12 18.41 3.74 -8.10
CA THR A 12 17.25 3.71 -9.00
C THR A 12 17.22 5.05 -9.72
N CYS A 13 17.81 5.13 -10.91
CA CYS A 13 17.70 6.29 -11.78
C CYS A 13 16.30 6.33 -12.39
N LEU A 14 15.60 7.45 -12.22
CA LEU A 14 14.31 7.71 -12.85
C LEU A 14 14.54 8.58 -14.06
N TYR A 15 13.88 8.23 -15.16
CA TYR A 15 13.96 8.98 -16.40
C TYR A 15 12.58 9.47 -16.79
N LYS A 16 12.49 10.72 -17.21
CA LYS A 16 11.26 11.34 -17.70
C LYS A 16 11.43 11.64 -19.18
N LEU A 17 10.50 11.17 -20.00
CA LEU A 17 10.47 11.50 -21.42
C LEU A 17 10.08 12.99 -21.58
N GLN A 18 10.94 13.76 -22.21
CA GLN A 18 10.72 15.15 -22.60
C GLN A 18 11.05 15.32 -24.09
N ASP A 19 10.04 15.76 -24.86
CA ASP A 19 10.06 15.97 -26.32
C ASP A 19 10.58 14.76 -27.13
N THR A 20 11.89 14.57 -27.19
CA THR A 20 12.55 13.50 -27.95
C THR A 20 13.63 12.75 -27.15
N GLY A 21 13.76 13.01 -25.84
CA GLY A 21 14.82 12.45 -25.01
C GLY A 21 14.36 12.07 -23.61
N TYR A 22 15.14 11.21 -22.96
CA TYR A 22 14.96 10.85 -21.55
C TYR A 22 15.91 11.69 -20.71
N LEU A 23 15.35 12.52 -19.83
CA LEU A 23 16.14 13.25 -18.84
C LEU A 23 16.07 12.53 -17.50
N GLU A 24 17.23 12.39 -16.84
CA GLU A 24 17.28 11.90 -15.47
C GLU A 24 16.50 12.88 -14.57
N SER A 25 15.68 12.31 -13.71
CA SER A 25 14.80 13.04 -12.81
C SER A 25 14.87 12.41 -11.43
N ILE A 26 14.87 13.24 -10.40
CA ILE A 26 14.64 12.81 -9.01
C ILE A 26 13.16 12.96 -8.60
N GLU A 27 12.36 13.61 -9.45
CA GLU A 27 10.94 13.84 -9.23
C GLU A 27 10.19 12.51 -9.42
N ARG A 28 9.72 11.97 -8.30
CA ARG A 28 8.90 10.76 -8.24
C ARG A 28 7.41 11.06 -8.34
N TRP A 29 7.01 12.33 -8.33
CA TRP A 29 5.62 12.74 -8.37
C TRP A 29 5.21 13.15 -9.79
N LEU A 30 4.06 12.65 -10.23
CA LEU A 30 3.46 12.95 -11.53
C LEU A 30 2.17 13.76 -11.28
N PRO A 31 2.25 15.09 -11.20
CA PRO A 31 1.12 15.93 -10.77
C PRO A 31 -0.09 15.87 -11.73
N LYS A 32 0.14 15.64 -13.03
CA LYS A 32 -0.94 15.54 -14.03
C LYS A 32 -1.89 14.36 -13.78
N VAL A 33 -1.37 13.26 -13.27
CA VAL A 33 -2.14 12.05 -12.96
C VAL A 33 -2.36 11.85 -11.46
N LYS A 34 -1.81 12.75 -10.62
CA LYS A 34 -1.83 12.66 -9.16
C LYS A 34 -1.29 11.32 -8.64
N LEU A 35 -0.23 10.83 -9.26
CA LEU A 35 0.44 9.59 -8.88
C LEU A 35 1.90 9.86 -8.56
N GLY A 36 2.41 9.16 -7.56
CA GLY A 36 3.82 9.12 -7.20
C GLY A 36 4.42 7.74 -7.45
N LEU A 37 5.73 7.68 -7.56
CA LEU A 37 6.52 6.46 -7.60
C LEU A 37 7.24 6.28 -6.27
N CYS A 38 7.10 5.10 -5.67
CA CYS A 38 7.76 4.73 -4.42
C CYS A 38 8.41 3.36 -4.53
N LEU A 39 9.46 3.17 -3.75
CA LEU A 39 10.09 1.86 -3.59
C LEU A 39 9.38 1.15 -2.45
N TRP A 40 9.01 -0.11 -2.69
CA TRP A 40 8.37 -0.97 -1.71
C TRP A 40 9.11 -2.30 -1.64
N GLU A 41 9.54 -2.66 -0.44
CA GLU A 41 10.15 -3.95 -0.18
C GLU A 41 9.08 -4.98 0.14
N GLY A 42 9.06 -6.08 -0.63
CA GLY A 42 8.15 -7.17 -0.35
C GLY A 42 8.08 -8.21 -1.46
N ALA A 43 7.17 -9.16 -1.29
CA ALA A 43 6.96 -10.26 -2.22
C ALA A 43 5.89 -9.89 -3.26
N TYR A 44 6.24 -9.96 -4.53
CA TYR A 44 5.31 -9.85 -5.66
C TYR A 44 5.74 -10.85 -6.74
N GLU A 45 4.78 -11.54 -7.37
CA GLU A 45 5.04 -12.60 -8.37
C GLU A 45 6.14 -13.60 -7.97
N ASN A 46 6.05 -14.14 -6.75
CA ASN A 46 6.99 -15.09 -6.16
C ASN A 46 8.44 -14.59 -6.00
N GLN A 47 8.66 -13.28 -6.10
CA GLN A 47 9.97 -12.64 -5.92
C GLN A 47 9.91 -11.62 -4.78
N THR A 48 10.77 -11.79 -3.78
CA THR A 48 10.94 -10.83 -2.68
C THR A 48 12.10 -9.90 -3.02
N THR A 49 11.79 -8.64 -3.32
CA THR A 49 12.80 -7.63 -3.68
C THR A 49 12.25 -6.22 -3.42
N THR A 50 13.03 -5.20 -3.81
CA THR A 50 12.58 -3.82 -3.87
C THR A 50 11.85 -3.58 -5.18
N TRP A 51 10.54 -3.35 -5.11
CA TRP A 51 9.67 -3.07 -6.25
C TRP A 51 9.40 -1.59 -6.40
N LEU A 52 9.22 -1.14 -7.63
CA LEU A 52 8.68 0.19 -7.93
C LEU A 52 7.15 0.11 -7.94
N ARG A 53 6.48 0.91 -7.11
CA ARG A 53 5.02 0.94 -6.98
C ARG A 53 4.47 2.35 -7.06
N TRP A 54 3.20 2.46 -7.46
CA TRP A 54 2.47 3.71 -7.43
C TRP A 54 2.05 4.06 -5.99
N CYS A 55 2.19 5.34 -5.63
CA CYS A 55 1.64 5.92 -4.41
C CYS A 55 0.76 7.14 -4.69
N ASP A 56 -0.07 7.51 -3.73
CA ASP A 56 -0.82 8.76 -3.75
C ASP A 56 0.01 9.95 -3.22
N GLN A 57 -0.66 11.09 -3.09
CA GLN A 57 -0.04 12.35 -2.66
C GLN A 57 0.50 12.30 -1.22
N ASP A 58 -0.06 11.42 -0.40
CA ASP A 58 0.35 11.17 0.99
C ASP A 58 1.44 10.08 1.07
N LYS A 59 1.99 9.68 -0.09
CA LYS A 59 2.96 8.59 -0.26
C LYS A 59 2.41 7.23 0.20
N GLN A 60 1.09 7.06 0.26
CA GLN A 60 0.48 5.77 0.55
C GLN A 60 0.47 4.91 -0.69
N LEU A 61 0.87 3.65 -0.53
CA LEU A 61 0.89 2.68 -1.62
C LEU A 61 -0.51 2.44 -2.14
N LEU A 62 -0.66 2.56 -3.46
CA LEU A 62 -1.88 2.15 -4.13
C LEU A 62 -1.92 0.62 -4.16
N LEU A 63 -2.91 0.08 -3.44
CA LEU A 63 -3.19 -1.35 -3.42
C LEU A 63 -3.56 -1.83 -4.84
N THR A 64 -2.97 -2.95 -5.22
CA THR A 64 -3.41 -3.74 -6.37
C THR A 64 -4.85 -4.21 -6.17
N GLY A 65 -5.53 -4.60 -7.26
CA GLY A 65 -6.90 -5.14 -7.17
C GLY A 65 -7.01 -6.35 -6.24
N ALA A 66 -5.99 -7.22 -6.25
CA ALA A 66 -5.91 -8.38 -5.37
C ALA A 66 -5.76 -7.97 -3.89
N GLU A 67 -4.83 -7.06 -3.57
CA GLU A 67 -4.63 -6.55 -2.20
C GLU A 67 -5.88 -5.84 -1.67
N ARG A 68 -6.55 -5.03 -2.51
CA ARG A 68 -7.80 -4.36 -2.15
C ARG A 68 -8.90 -5.36 -1.82
N THR A 69 -9.02 -6.42 -2.62
CA THR A 69 -10.00 -7.50 -2.39
C THR A 69 -9.69 -8.25 -1.10
N ALA A 70 -8.43 -8.59 -0.85
CA ALA A 70 -8.01 -9.25 0.38
C ALA A 70 -8.29 -8.37 1.62
N GLN A 71 -7.98 -7.09 1.55
CA GLN A 71 -8.26 -6.13 2.62
C GLN A 71 -9.78 -6.00 2.88
N ALA A 72 -10.60 -5.93 1.83
CA ALA A 72 -12.05 -5.86 1.97
C ALA A 72 -12.62 -7.13 2.63
N LYS A 73 -12.16 -8.32 2.21
CA LYS A 73 -12.53 -9.59 2.84
C LYS A 73 -12.14 -9.64 4.32
N GLN A 74 -10.92 -9.22 4.65
CA GLN A 74 -10.45 -9.19 6.03
C GLN A 74 -11.31 -8.25 6.90
N ARG A 75 -11.69 -7.09 6.37
CA ARG A 75 -12.56 -6.14 7.08
C ARG A 75 -13.97 -6.71 7.29
N ALA A 76 -14.53 -7.38 6.29
CA ALA A 76 -15.84 -8.03 6.40
C ALA A 76 -15.84 -9.09 7.51
N VAL A 77 -14.85 -9.99 7.50
CA VAL A 77 -14.70 -11.04 8.52
C VAL A 77 -14.52 -10.44 9.92
N GLN A 78 -13.70 -9.40 10.05
CA GLN A 78 -13.51 -8.73 11.34
C GLN A 78 -14.78 -8.02 11.84
N ALA A 79 -15.57 -7.45 10.95
CA ALA A 79 -16.83 -6.81 11.31
C ALA A 79 -17.86 -7.86 11.78
N GLU A 80 -17.98 -8.97 11.06
CA GLU A 80 -18.86 -10.09 11.41
C GLU A 80 -18.49 -10.67 12.78
N GLN A 81 -17.21 -10.97 13.02
CA GLN A 81 -16.74 -11.46 14.32
C GLN A 81 -17.00 -10.47 15.47
N ARG A 82 -16.93 -9.16 15.21
CA ARG A 82 -17.27 -8.13 16.21
C ARG A 82 -18.77 -8.11 16.49
N ALA A 83 -19.60 -8.20 15.44
CA ALA A 83 -21.04 -8.25 15.56
C ALA A 83 -21.49 -9.50 16.32
N GLU A 84 -20.94 -10.67 16.01
CA GLU A 84 -21.24 -11.92 16.72
C GLU A 84 -20.87 -11.85 18.21
N ARG A 85 -19.68 -11.33 18.54
CA ARG A 85 -19.27 -11.16 19.95
C ARG A 85 -20.19 -10.21 20.70
N LEU A 86 -20.60 -9.12 20.05
CA LEU A 86 -21.53 -8.17 20.64
C LEU A 86 -22.91 -8.79 20.83
N ALA A 87 -23.42 -9.51 19.83
CA ALA A 87 -24.69 -10.23 19.92
C ALA A 87 -24.67 -11.27 21.03
N ALA A 88 -23.59 -12.04 21.17
CA ALA A 88 -23.41 -13.01 22.26
C ALA A 88 -23.39 -12.32 23.63
N TYR A 89 -22.70 -11.18 23.74
CA TYR A 89 -22.70 -10.38 24.96
C TYR A 89 -24.10 -9.88 25.31
N LEU A 90 -24.83 -9.30 24.36
CA LEU A 90 -26.21 -8.82 24.56
C LEU A 90 -27.14 -9.95 25.01
N ARG A 91 -27.07 -11.12 24.37
CA ARG A 91 -27.83 -12.31 24.78
C ARG A 91 -27.49 -12.74 26.20
N SER A 92 -26.21 -12.66 26.61
CA SER A 92 -25.80 -12.94 27.99
C SER A 92 -26.39 -11.95 29.02
N GLN A 93 -26.71 -10.73 28.58
CA GLN A 93 -27.39 -9.72 29.39
C GLN A 93 -28.93 -9.84 29.31
N GLY A 94 -29.46 -10.84 28.61
CA GLY A 94 -30.90 -11.03 28.40
C GLY A 94 -31.52 -10.06 27.40
N ILE A 95 -30.71 -9.36 26.61
CA ILE A 95 -31.14 -8.42 25.57
C ILE A 95 -31.10 -9.17 24.22
N ASP A 96 -32.20 -9.14 23.47
CA ASP A 96 -32.24 -9.69 22.11
C ASP A 96 -31.59 -8.72 21.11
N PRO A 97 -30.41 -9.04 20.53
CA PRO A 97 -29.69 -8.15 19.63
C PRO A 97 -30.43 -7.82 18.32
N GLU A 98 -31.35 -8.68 17.86
CA GLU A 98 -32.08 -8.47 16.60
C GLU A 98 -33.20 -7.43 16.73
N ASN A 99 -33.50 -7.00 17.95
CA ASN A 99 -34.63 -6.13 18.26
C ASN A 99 -34.20 -4.76 18.84
N ILE A 100 -32.92 -4.41 18.70
CA ILE A 100 -32.33 -3.16 19.22
C ILE A 100 -32.34 -2.01 18.16
N LEU A 101 -32.61 -2.34 16.89
CA LEU A 101 -32.70 -1.39 15.77
C LEU A 101 -34.17 -1.02 15.48
#